data_AF-A0A7Z9M010-F1
#
_entry.id   AF-A0A7Z9M010-F1
#
_cell.length_a   1.000
_cell.length_b   1.000
_cell.length_c   1.000
_cell.angle_alpha   90.00
_cell.angle_beta   90.00
_cell.angle_gamma   90.00
#
_symmetry.space_group_name_H-M   'P 1'
#
loop_
_entity.id
_entity.type
_entity.pdbx_description
1 polymer ?
#
loop_
_entity_poly.entity_id
_entity_poly.type
_entity_poly.pdbx_seq_one_letter_code
_entity_poly.pdbx_strand_id
1 'polypeptide(L)'
;METLIRIANKARMRMQFNVTVSKSIHWFLYVCCAVFLLAIIDRVGASPLLSWNIVLLTAAVGGIFILILEWTANSFSTVEAAYELDDRMQLHDRISSALASKDIDTPFSKVVLEDALQIVESKQVVASMSKHFPIVLPKRFNWVLGVIVATVMVLWTPQWGFFQSDNNTSLASAVIASRENIETSIDAVLEELQSDKELNEALEEELAELAATTQNNLADPETMRRDALRKMTDLQKRLDEMLQDENALAFEEMLRRMQQLKLPKSGNTVPMIAALKNGNFDKAKKEFDTLQEKMESATLTEQERKELEKQLEALSEQLNKLSDSNKSLASALSAAGMNSALAKNAEAAGKAIKNAKNLNAAQKQKLLEMLKAQQQANKMCEKMSEGCKQCASGESGMSTASELEKMQAMQNFKTKAEMAKSACKQAGANMCATGGEGKGNGGSNPTTETESTMVAQRTAVSTLDGTIIAKQLFEGGMLTAGESTSEVKDTVLAQRIAAEQAITDEEIPRKYHDLLRHYFGQLEEMTEPSTNDDTDSND
;
A
#
# COMPACT_ATOMS: atom_id res chain seq x y z
N MET A 1 -39.98 12.51 77.01
CA MET A 1 -40.72 12.74 75.75
C MET A 1 -39.81 12.76 74.51
N GLU A 2 -38.74 13.55 74.48
CA GLU A 2 -37.79 13.59 73.35
C GLU A 2 -37.21 12.21 72.98
N THR A 3 -36.92 11.37 73.98
CA THR A 3 -36.43 10.00 73.78
C THR A 3 -37.43 9.15 73.00
N LEU A 4 -38.73 9.21 73.34
CA LEU A 4 -39.78 8.46 72.64
C LEU A 4 -39.95 8.96 71.20
N ILE A 5 -39.92 10.28 70.99
CA ILE A 5 -39.96 10.88 69.65
C ILE A 5 -38.78 10.43 68.80
N ARG A 6 -37.56 10.38 69.37
CA ARG A 6 -36.36 9.91 68.68
C ARG A 6 -36.46 8.43 68.28
N ILE A 7 -37.01 7.59 69.17
CA ILE A 7 -37.22 6.15 68.91
C ILE A 7 -38.27 5.95 67.83
N ALA A 8 -39.42 6.62 67.92
CA ALA A 8 -40.48 6.57 66.92
C ALA A 8 -40.00 7.09 65.56
N ASN A 9 -39.22 8.17 65.52
CA ASN A 9 -38.61 8.68 64.29
C ASN A 9 -37.59 7.71 63.69
N LYS A 10 -36.82 6.98 64.52
CA LYS A 10 -35.87 5.98 64.03
C LYS A 10 -36.60 4.76 63.43
N ALA A 11 -37.71 4.33 64.04
CA ALA A 11 -38.59 3.30 63.48
C ALA A 11 -39.22 3.78 62.17
N ARG A 12 -39.77 5.00 62.15
CA ARG A 12 -40.34 5.67 60.97
C ARG A 12 -39.36 5.67 59.80
N MET A 13 -38.12 6.11 60.01
CA MET A 13 -37.10 6.15 58.94
C MET A 13 -36.81 4.76 58.36
N ARG A 14 -36.77 3.71 59.19
CA ARG A 14 -36.53 2.34 58.73
C ARG A 14 -37.73 1.77 57.97
N MET A 15 -38.95 2.09 58.41
CA MET A 15 -40.17 1.69 57.71
C MET A 15 -40.30 2.40 56.36
N GLN A 16 -40.08 3.72 56.33
CA GLN A 16 -40.01 4.50 55.10
C GLN A 16 -38.98 3.92 54.13
N PHE A 17 -37.76 3.66 54.61
CA PHE A 17 -36.70 3.07 53.80
C PHE A 17 -37.10 1.73 53.18
N ASN A 18 -37.68 0.81 53.96
CA ASN A 18 -38.11 -0.49 53.44
C ASN A 18 -39.20 -0.38 52.38
N VAL A 19 -40.18 0.52 52.58
CA VAL A 19 -41.26 0.75 51.61
C VAL A 19 -40.73 1.42 50.36
N THR A 20 -39.91 2.45 50.48
CA THR A 20 -39.27 3.14 49.36
C THR A 20 -38.43 2.16 48.55
N VAL A 21 -37.54 1.38 49.17
CA VAL A 21 -36.73 0.37 48.46
C VAL A 21 -37.59 -0.66 47.75
N SER A 22 -38.66 -1.14 48.39
CA SER A 22 -39.55 -2.13 47.79
C SER A 22 -40.39 -1.59 46.63
N LYS A 23 -40.76 -0.30 46.64
CA LYS A 23 -41.51 0.31 45.54
C LYS A 23 -40.59 0.74 44.41
N SER A 24 -39.49 1.43 44.73
CA SER A 24 -38.52 1.91 43.75
C SER A 24 -37.87 0.78 42.94
N ILE A 25 -37.73 -0.44 43.49
CA ILE A 25 -37.17 -1.58 42.73
C ILE A 25 -37.97 -1.90 41.46
N HIS A 26 -39.28 -1.65 41.43
CA HIS A 26 -40.11 -1.88 40.25
C HIS A 26 -39.75 -0.90 39.14
N TRP A 27 -39.62 0.38 39.51
CA TRP A 27 -39.19 1.43 38.60
C TRP A 27 -37.76 1.22 38.11
N PHE A 28 -36.84 0.82 38.99
CA PHE A 28 -35.47 0.48 38.60
C PHE A 28 -35.44 -0.68 37.60
N LEU A 29 -36.28 -1.70 37.79
CA LEU A 29 -36.38 -2.80 36.83
C LEU A 29 -36.85 -2.31 35.45
N TYR A 30 -37.87 -1.45 35.38
CA TYR A 30 -38.32 -0.88 34.10
C TYR A 30 -37.25 -0.03 33.43
N VAL A 31 -36.53 0.80 34.18
CA VAL A 31 -35.43 1.62 33.66
C VAL A 31 -34.29 0.73 33.15
N CYS A 32 -33.88 -0.29 33.90
CA CYS A 32 -32.85 -1.23 33.48
C CYS A 32 -33.25 -2.00 32.22
N CYS A 33 -34.51 -2.45 32.11
CA CYS A 33 -35.02 -3.09 30.91
C CYS A 33 -35.04 -2.14 29.70
N ALA A 34 -35.41 -0.87 29.89
CA ALA A 34 -35.39 0.13 28.82
C ALA A 34 -33.96 0.40 28.34
N VAL A 35 -33.00 0.55 29.26
CA VAL A 35 -31.58 0.72 28.91
C VAL A 35 -31.03 -0.53 28.21
N PHE A 36 -31.42 -1.73 28.63
CA PHE A 36 -31.04 -2.97 27.97
C PHE A 36 -31.58 -3.05 26.53
N LEU A 37 -32.83 -2.67 26.30
CA LEU A 37 -33.41 -2.62 24.96
C LEU A 37 -32.70 -1.59 24.07
N LEU A 38 -32.38 -0.41 24.62
CA LEU A 38 -31.57 0.58 23.91
C LEU A 38 -30.17 0.04 23.60
N ALA A 39 -29.58 -0.78 24.48
CA ALA A 39 -28.29 -1.41 24.23
C ALA A 39 -28.34 -2.39 23.07
N ILE A 40 -29.41 -3.18 22.97
CA ILE A 40 -29.62 -4.06 21.82
C ILE A 40 -29.81 -3.24 20.54
N ILE A 41 -30.67 -2.21 20.57
CA ILE A 41 -30.95 -1.38 19.38
C ILE A 41 -29.69 -0.66 18.88
N ASP A 42 -28.88 -0.11 19.79
CA ASP A 42 -27.60 0.52 19.47
C ASP A 42 -26.61 -0.47 18.86
N ARG A 43 -26.62 -1.74 19.31
CA ARG A 43 -25.71 -2.80 18.82
C ARG A 43 -26.13 -3.47 17.53
N VAL A 44 -27.40 -3.33 17.16
CA VAL A 44 -27.94 -3.83 15.90
C VAL A 44 -27.48 -2.97 14.71
N GLY A 45 -27.11 -1.70 14.95
CA GLY A 45 -26.57 -0.77 13.94
C GLY A 45 -25.06 -0.95 13.65
N ALA A 46 -24.56 -0.25 12.64
CA ALA A 46 -23.13 -0.25 12.28
C ALA A 46 -22.31 0.79 13.07
N SER A 47 -22.96 1.81 13.61
CA SER A 47 -22.36 2.84 14.45
C SER A 47 -23.17 3.01 15.73
N PRO A 48 -22.51 3.37 16.84
CA PRO A 48 -23.21 3.74 18.06
C PRO A 48 -24.07 4.98 17.77
N LEU A 49 -25.38 4.83 17.87
CA LEU A 49 -26.35 5.90 17.69
C LEU A 49 -26.38 6.82 18.91
N LEU A 50 -26.05 6.27 20.08
CA LEU A 50 -26.21 6.93 21.36
C LEU A 50 -24.88 7.04 22.11
N SER A 51 -24.63 8.23 22.64
CA SER A 51 -23.55 8.45 23.62
C SER A 51 -23.94 7.81 24.96
N TRP A 52 -23.41 6.62 25.23
CA TRP A 52 -23.68 5.84 26.44
C TRP A 52 -23.47 6.61 27.75
N ASN A 53 -22.54 7.56 27.78
CA ASN A 53 -22.32 8.44 28.94
C ASN A 53 -23.56 9.27 29.28
N ILE A 54 -24.26 9.79 28.26
CA ILE A 54 -25.46 10.61 28.43
C ILE A 54 -26.63 9.73 28.89
N VAL A 55 -26.77 8.55 28.29
CA VAL A 55 -27.85 7.59 28.62
C VAL A 55 -27.72 7.11 30.07
N LEU A 56 -26.51 6.78 30.53
CA LEU A 56 -26.30 6.38 31.92
C LEU A 56 -26.49 7.54 32.90
N LEU A 57 -26.09 8.76 32.53
CA LEU A 57 -26.27 9.94 33.37
C LEU A 57 -27.76 10.29 33.51
N THR A 58 -28.54 10.25 32.44
CA THR A 58 -29.99 10.51 32.50
C THR A 58 -30.72 9.42 33.30
N ALA A 59 -30.34 8.15 33.15
CA ALA A 59 -30.88 7.05 33.94
C ALA A 59 -30.55 7.21 35.44
N ALA A 60 -29.33 7.63 35.78
CA ALA A 60 -28.92 7.86 37.16
C ALA A 60 -29.70 9.01 37.81
N VAL A 61 -29.83 10.15 37.10
CA VAL A 61 -30.63 11.30 37.56
C VAL A 61 -32.09 10.92 37.74
N GLY A 62 -32.66 10.19 36.78
CA GLY A 62 -34.04 9.68 36.87
C GLY A 62 -34.24 8.74 38.06
N GLY A 63 -33.30 7.83 38.33
CA GLY A 63 -33.34 6.93 39.49
C GLY A 63 -33.35 7.65 40.84
N ILE A 64 -32.54 8.71 40.97
CA ILE A 64 -32.53 9.56 42.17
C ILE A 64 -33.88 10.27 42.33
N PHE A 65 -34.45 10.78 41.24
CA PHE A 65 -35.75 11.45 41.28
C PHE A 65 -36.88 10.49 41.72
N ILE A 66 -36.87 9.25 41.23
CA ILE A 66 -37.83 8.21 41.65
C ILE A 66 -37.70 7.89 43.14
N LEU A 67 -36.46 7.80 43.66
CA LEU A 67 -36.24 7.60 45.10
C LEU A 67 -36.80 8.75 45.93
N ILE A 68 -36.62 10.00 45.49
CA ILE A 68 -37.15 11.20 46.18
C ILE A 68 -38.69 11.22 46.13
N LEU A 69 -39.29 10.91 44.98
CA LEU A 69 -40.74 10.84 44.83
C LEU A 69 -41.34 9.75 45.72
N GLU A 70 -40.77 8.54 45.73
CA GLU A 70 -41.27 7.43 46.55
C GLU A 70 -41.01 7.66 48.04
N TRP A 71 -39.94 8.38 48.39
CA TRP A 71 -39.68 8.80 49.78
C TRP A 71 -40.70 9.83 50.27
N THR A 72 -41.03 10.82 49.44
CA THR A 72 -41.97 11.89 49.81
C THR A 72 -43.43 11.41 49.77
N ALA A 73 -43.79 10.56 48.82
CA ALA A 73 -45.16 10.02 48.69
C ALA A 73 -45.54 9.04 49.80
N ASN A 74 -44.59 8.27 50.34
CA ASN A 74 -44.86 7.22 51.34
C ASN A 74 -44.50 7.65 52.77
N SER A 75 -44.75 8.90 53.12
CA SER A 75 -44.38 9.41 54.44
C SER A 75 -45.33 8.90 55.53
N PHE A 76 -44.84 8.02 56.41
CA PHE A 76 -45.57 7.64 57.63
C PHE A 76 -45.63 8.78 58.65
N SER A 77 -46.71 8.84 59.44
CA SER A 77 -46.79 9.73 60.60
C SER A 77 -45.96 9.18 61.78
N THR A 78 -45.57 10.03 62.72
CA THR A 78 -44.82 9.59 63.91
C THR A 78 -45.64 8.69 64.84
N VAL A 79 -46.96 8.87 64.87
CA VAL A 79 -47.89 8.09 65.69
C VAL A 79 -48.12 6.71 65.08
N GLU A 80 -48.27 6.62 63.76
CA GLU A 80 -48.39 5.35 63.03
C GLU A 80 -47.11 4.49 63.15
N ALA A 81 -45.94 5.12 63.07
CA ALA A 81 -44.67 4.43 63.34
C ALA A 81 -44.54 3.96 64.80
N ALA A 82 -45.11 4.70 65.75
CA ALA A 82 -45.16 4.30 67.15
C ALA A 82 -46.12 3.13 67.39
N TYR A 83 -47.27 3.11 66.71
CA TYR A 83 -48.22 1.99 66.73
C TYR A 83 -47.59 0.70 66.18
N GLU A 84 -46.95 0.75 65.01
CA GLU A 84 -46.29 -0.44 64.46
C GLU A 84 -45.12 -0.91 65.35
N LEU A 85 -44.39 0.04 65.95
CA LEU A 85 -43.34 -0.27 66.91
C LEU A 85 -43.90 -1.02 68.12
N ASP A 86 -45.04 -0.58 68.65
CA ASP A 86 -45.70 -1.23 69.78
C ASP A 86 -46.22 -2.63 69.44
N ASP A 87 -46.83 -2.79 68.27
CA ASP A 87 -47.34 -4.08 67.79
C ASP A 87 -46.21 -5.10 67.60
N ARG A 88 -45.15 -4.73 66.85
CA ARG A 88 -44.04 -5.65 66.54
C ARG A 88 -43.19 -6.02 67.74
N MET A 89 -43.14 -5.18 68.77
CA MET A 89 -42.40 -5.46 70.01
C MET A 89 -43.30 -5.87 71.18
N GLN A 90 -44.60 -6.05 70.93
CA GLN A 90 -45.61 -6.41 71.93
C GLN A 90 -45.54 -5.50 73.17
N LEU A 91 -45.56 -4.19 72.94
CA LEU A 91 -45.49 -3.15 73.97
C LEU A 91 -46.88 -2.69 74.45
N HIS A 92 -47.96 -3.20 73.84
CA HIS A 92 -49.36 -2.91 74.21
C HIS A 92 -49.72 -1.42 74.15
N ASP A 93 -49.46 -0.77 73.01
CA ASP A 93 -49.82 0.63 72.72
C ASP A 93 -49.24 1.68 73.68
N ARG A 94 -48.19 1.37 74.43
CA ARG A 94 -47.63 2.28 75.43
C ARG A 94 -46.89 3.45 74.81
N ILE A 95 -46.11 3.23 73.74
CA ILE A 95 -45.39 4.32 73.06
C ILE A 95 -46.36 5.16 72.23
N SER A 96 -47.31 4.53 71.54
CA SER A 96 -48.33 5.20 70.75
C SER A 96 -49.25 6.06 71.61
N SER A 97 -49.70 5.55 72.77
CA SER A 97 -50.54 6.29 73.73
C SER A 97 -49.78 7.45 74.39
N ALA A 98 -48.51 7.24 74.76
CA ALA A 98 -47.67 8.30 75.32
C ALA A 98 -47.41 9.42 74.29
N LEU A 99 -47.27 9.07 73.01
CA LEU A 99 -47.03 10.04 71.93
C LEU A 99 -48.33 10.76 71.51
N ALA A 100 -49.48 10.09 71.54
CA ALA A 100 -50.78 10.70 71.30
C ALA A 100 -51.18 11.69 72.42
N SER A 101 -50.74 11.43 73.65
CA SER A 101 -50.99 12.30 74.82
C SER A 101 -50.02 13.50 74.91
N LYS A 102 -49.19 13.74 73.89
CA LYS A 102 -48.13 14.75 73.88
C LYS A 102 -48.63 16.16 74.19
N ASP A 103 -49.78 16.53 73.64
CA ASP A 103 -50.31 17.90 73.71
C ASP A 103 -51.27 18.11 74.89
N ILE A 104 -51.46 17.10 75.74
CA ILE A 104 -52.39 17.10 76.87
C ILE A 104 -51.58 17.06 78.19
N ASP A 105 -51.58 18.16 78.95
CA ASP A 105 -50.93 18.20 80.28
C ASP A 105 -51.93 17.81 81.39
N THR A 106 -52.10 16.51 81.60
CA THR A 106 -52.92 15.95 82.68
C THR A 106 -52.06 15.06 83.59
N PRO A 107 -52.43 14.86 84.86
CA PRO A 107 -51.73 13.90 85.72
C PRO A 107 -51.66 12.50 85.10
N PHE A 108 -52.69 12.11 84.34
CA PHE A 108 -52.74 10.84 83.61
C PHE A 108 -51.67 10.76 82.50
N SER A 109 -51.48 11.83 81.70
CA SER A 109 -50.48 11.83 80.62
C SER A 109 -49.04 11.73 81.14
N LYS A 110 -48.76 12.27 82.34
CA LYS A 110 -47.46 12.13 83.01
C LYS A 110 -47.17 10.68 83.41
N VAL A 111 -48.16 9.97 83.96
CA VAL A 111 -48.03 8.56 84.34
C VAL A 111 -47.84 7.66 83.12
N VAL A 112 -48.60 7.89 82.04
CA VAL A 112 -48.45 7.14 80.77
C VAL A 112 -47.06 7.36 80.15
N LEU A 113 -46.54 8.58 80.23
CA LEU A 113 -45.20 8.90 79.74
C LEU A 113 -44.10 8.18 80.54
N GLU A 114 -44.22 8.14 81.86
CA GLU A 114 -43.26 7.48 82.74
C GLU A 114 -43.26 5.96 82.55
N ASP A 115 -44.45 5.35 82.47
CA ASP A 115 -44.63 3.92 82.19
C ASP A 115 -44.02 3.53 80.83
N ALA A 116 -44.27 4.34 79.79
CA ALA A 116 -43.68 4.11 78.46
C ALA A 116 -42.14 4.20 78.47
N LEU A 117 -41.55 5.13 79.24
CA LEU A 117 -40.10 5.27 79.35
C LEU A 117 -39.47 4.08 80.09
N GLN A 118 -40.07 3.65 81.19
CA GLN A 118 -39.59 2.49 81.98
C GLN A 118 -39.58 1.20 81.13
N ILE A 119 -40.57 1.06 80.25
CA ILE A 119 -40.68 -0.13 79.39
C ILE A 119 -39.72 -0.10 78.21
N VAL A 120 -39.47 1.08 77.66
CA VAL A 120 -38.43 1.27 76.64
C VAL A 120 -37.05 0.87 77.17
N GLU A 121 -36.73 1.21 78.42
CA GLU A 121 -35.48 0.85 79.08
C GLU A 121 -35.42 -0.65 79.41
N SER A 122 -36.45 -1.19 80.07
CA SER A 122 -36.47 -2.59 80.51
C SER A 122 -36.45 -3.60 79.36
N LYS A 123 -37.18 -3.34 78.26
CA LYS A 123 -37.17 -4.19 77.06
C LYS A 123 -36.03 -3.86 76.08
N GLN A 124 -35.16 -2.91 76.41
CA GLN A 124 -34.04 -2.48 75.55
C GLN A 124 -34.48 -2.20 74.10
N VAL A 125 -35.59 -1.45 73.94
CA VAL A 125 -36.26 -1.23 72.64
C VAL A 125 -35.30 -0.68 71.57
N VAL A 126 -34.37 0.18 71.97
CA VAL A 126 -33.37 0.79 71.07
C VAL A 126 -32.41 -0.25 70.48
N ALA A 127 -31.98 -1.23 71.29
CA ALA A 127 -31.07 -2.29 70.86
C ALA A 127 -31.82 -3.34 70.01
N SER A 128 -33.05 -3.68 70.41
CA SER A 128 -33.90 -4.67 69.72
C SER A 128 -34.52 -4.17 68.41
N MET A 129 -34.43 -2.86 68.12
CA MET A 129 -35.01 -2.23 66.94
C MET A 129 -34.50 -2.82 65.61
N SER A 130 -33.25 -3.25 65.53
CA SER A 130 -32.70 -3.83 64.30
C SER A 130 -33.18 -5.25 64.00
N LYS A 131 -33.64 -5.96 65.02
CA LYS A 131 -34.16 -7.32 64.89
C LYS A 131 -35.60 -7.32 64.40
N HIS A 132 -36.42 -6.39 64.89
CA HIS A 132 -37.85 -6.30 64.57
C HIS A 132 -38.15 -5.45 63.32
N PHE A 133 -37.22 -4.57 62.94
CA PHE A 133 -37.24 -3.83 61.67
C PHE A 133 -35.99 -4.15 60.85
N PRO A 134 -35.90 -5.38 60.29
CA PRO A 134 -34.81 -5.73 59.39
C PRO A 134 -34.93 -4.92 58.09
N ILE A 135 -33.79 -4.49 57.56
CA ILE A 135 -33.72 -3.95 56.21
C ILE A 135 -33.68 -5.15 55.27
N VAL A 136 -34.80 -5.43 54.60
CA VAL A 136 -34.93 -6.58 53.70
C VAL A 136 -34.81 -6.10 52.27
N LEU A 137 -33.82 -6.63 51.56
CA LEU A 137 -33.72 -6.44 50.11
C LEU A 137 -34.82 -7.27 49.42
N PRO A 138 -35.66 -6.66 48.56
CA PRO A 138 -36.69 -7.39 47.85
C PRO A 138 -36.10 -8.49 46.96
N LYS A 139 -36.75 -9.65 46.85
CA LYS A 139 -36.32 -10.76 45.96
C LYS A 139 -36.12 -10.34 44.49
N ARG A 140 -36.83 -9.28 44.06
CA ARG A 140 -36.73 -8.70 42.70
C ARG A 140 -35.39 -7.99 42.44
N PHE A 141 -34.61 -7.71 43.48
CA PHE A 141 -33.26 -7.14 43.33
C PHE A 141 -32.35 -8.03 42.48
N ASN A 142 -32.48 -9.35 42.59
CA ASN A 142 -31.69 -10.28 41.78
C ASN A 142 -31.99 -10.14 40.27
N TRP A 143 -33.22 -9.81 39.90
CA TRP A 143 -33.59 -9.54 38.50
C TRP A 143 -32.98 -8.25 37.99
N VAL A 144 -32.98 -7.19 38.80
CA VAL A 144 -32.33 -5.92 38.44
C VAL A 144 -30.83 -6.15 38.21
N LEU A 145 -30.17 -6.88 39.10
CA LEU A 145 -28.76 -7.25 38.93
C LEU A 145 -28.52 -8.08 37.67
N GLY A 146 -29.38 -9.06 37.39
CA GLY A 146 -29.30 -9.88 36.17
C GLY A 146 -29.39 -9.06 34.89
N VAL A 147 -30.32 -8.10 34.82
CA VAL A 147 -30.46 -7.21 33.65
C VAL A 147 -29.25 -6.30 33.51
N ILE A 148 -28.70 -5.77 34.61
CA ILE A 148 -27.48 -4.94 34.56
C ILE A 148 -26.31 -5.74 33.98
N VAL A 149 -26.10 -6.97 34.46
CA VAL A 149 -25.04 -7.85 33.95
C VAL A 149 -25.25 -8.17 32.46
N ALA A 150 -26.49 -8.44 32.04
CA ALA A 150 -26.82 -8.67 30.63
C ALA A 150 -26.52 -7.45 29.75
N THR A 151 -26.86 -6.24 30.21
CA THR A 151 -26.52 -4.99 29.50
C THR A 151 -25.02 -4.83 29.33
N VAL A 152 -24.23 -5.09 30.38
CA VAL A 152 -22.76 -5.00 30.31
C VAL A 152 -22.21 -6.02 29.31
N MET A 153 -22.73 -7.26 29.29
CA MET A 153 -22.34 -8.27 28.31
C MET A 153 -22.64 -7.81 26.87
N VAL A 154 -23.83 -7.26 26.60
CA VAL A 154 -24.19 -6.74 25.27
C VAL A 154 -23.26 -5.60 24.85
N LEU A 155 -22.95 -4.67 25.75
CA LEU A 155 -22.04 -3.56 25.46
C LEU A 155 -20.59 -4.00 25.22
N TRP A 156 -20.19 -5.18 25.71
CA TRP A 156 -18.88 -5.77 25.46
C TRP A 156 -18.80 -6.45 24.08
N THR A 157 -19.94 -6.82 23.47
CA THR A 157 -19.94 -7.41 22.13
C THR A 157 -19.69 -6.36 21.04
N PRO A 158 -18.97 -6.71 19.96
CA PRO A 158 -18.84 -5.84 18.79
C PRO A 158 -20.20 -5.59 18.13
N GLN A 159 -20.28 -4.54 17.30
CA GLN A 159 -21.49 -4.17 16.55
C GLN A 159 -21.93 -5.34 15.65
N TRP A 160 -23.22 -5.69 15.65
CA TRP A 160 -23.73 -6.89 14.96
C TRP A 160 -24.00 -6.68 13.47
N GLY A 161 -24.17 -5.42 13.02
CA GLY A 161 -24.20 -5.09 11.58
C GLY A 161 -25.41 -5.63 10.79
N PHE A 162 -26.52 -6.02 11.44
CA PHE A 162 -27.66 -6.69 10.80
C PHE A 162 -28.38 -5.87 9.70
N PHE A 163 -28.21 -4.54 9.67
CA PHE A 163 -28.86 -3.64 8.71
C PHE A 163 -27.92 -3.04 7.65
N GLN A 164 -26.72 -3.59 7.49
CA GLN A 164 -25.80 -3.11 6.48
C GLN A 164 -26.17 -3.69 5.10
N SER A 165 -26.70 -2.84 4.23
CA SER A 165 -26.50 -3.01 2.79
C SER A 165 -25.05 -2.59 2.53
N ASP A 166 -24.22 -3.50 2.03
CA ASP A 166 -22.73 -3.50 1.96
C ASP A 166 -22.00 -2.29 1.33
N ASN A 167 -22.65 -1.16 1.05
CA ASN A 167 -22.09 -0.18 0.14
C ASN A 167 -21.27 0.96 0.77
N ASN A 168 -21.40 1.33 2.06
CA ASN A 168 -20.92 2.66 2.49
C ASN A 168 -19.80 2.73 3.54
N THR A 169 -19.44 1.65 4.25
CA THR A 169 -18.44 1.74 5.35
C THR A 169 -17.08 1.10 4.98
N SER A 170 -17.07 0.08 4.13
CA SER A 170 -15.85 -0.47 3.51
C SER A 170 -15.24 0.50 2.48
N LEU A 171 -16.08 1.28 1.78
CA LEU A 171 -15.60 2.27 0.81
C LEU A 171 -14.88 3.44 1.48
N ALA A 172 -15.34 3.97 2.62
CA ALA A 172 -14.71 5.15 3.23
C ALA A 172 -13.28 4.88 3.74
N SER A 173 -13.05 3.72 4.37
CA SER A 173 -11.72 3.31 4.84
C SER A 173 -10.79 2.89 3.69
N ALA A 174 -11.33 2.21 2.66
CA ALA A 174 -10.58 1.88 1.45
C ALA A 174 -10.23 3.13 0.62
N VAL A 175 -11.11 4.14 0.57
CA VAL A 175 -10.89 5.43 -0.12
C VAL A 175 -9.79 6.24 0.57
N ILE A 176 -9.76 6.28 1.91
CA ILE A 176 -8.72 6.97 2.66
C ILE A 176 -7.36 6.27 2.45
N ALA A 177 -7.30 4.95 2.57
CA ALA A 177 -6.07 4.19 2.31
C ALA A 177 -5.59 4.32 0.85
N SER A 178 -6.52 4.37 -0.11
CA SER A 178 -6.18 4.57 -1.52
C SER A 178 -5.61 5.97 -1.79
N ARG A 179 -6.14 7.02 -1.13
CA ARG A 179 -5.60 8.37 -1.23
C ARG A 179 -4.21 8.48 -0.60
N GLU A 180 -4.03 7.93 0.60
CA GLU A 180 -2.73 7.91 1.30
C GLU A 180 -1.64 7.23 0.45
N ASN A 181 -1.97 6.12 -0.20
CA ASN A 181 -1.05 5.42 -1.11
C ASN A 181 -0.71 6.25 -2.36
N ILE A 182 -1.66 7.01 -2.90
CA ILE A 182 -1.45 7.92 -4.04
C ILE A 182 -0.55 9.09 -3.63
N GLU A 183 -0.85 9.74 -2.50
CA GLU A 183 -0.07 10.86 -1.96
C GLU A 183 1.36 10.42 -1.66
N THR A 184 1.55 9.29 -0.97
CA THR A 184 2.88 8.74 -0.66
C THR A 184 3.68 8.43 -1.93
N SER A 185 3.03 7.92 -2.98
CA SER A 185 3.69 7.62 -4.26
C SER A 185 4.09 8.89 -5.02
N ILE A 186 3.30 9.96 -4.92
CA ILE A 186 3.60 11.27 -5.50
C ILE A 186 4.74 11.94 -4.72
N ASP A 187 4.66 11.95 -3.40
CA ASP A 187 5.65 12.57 -2.52
C ASP A 187 7.02 11.92 -2.67
N ALA A 188 7.09 10.59 -2.81
CA ALA A 188 8.35 9.88 -3.08
C ALA A 188 9.00 10.31 -4.41
N VAL A 189 8.19 10.56 -5.45
CA VAL A 189 8.67 11.04 -6.75
C VAL A 189 9.12 12.50 -6.66
N LEU A 190 8.36 13.33 -5.94
CA LEU A 190 8.72 14.74 -5.71
C LEU A 190 10.01 14.86 -4.90
N GLU A 191 10.19 14.06 -3.85
CA GLU A 191 11.41 14.08 -3.03
C GLU A 191 12.65 13.71 -3.86
N GLU A 192 12.58 12.64 -4.65
CA GLU A 192 13.68 12.21 -5.51
C GLU A 192 14.03 13.29 -6.56
N LEU A 193 13.02 13.89 -7.20
CA LEU A 193 13.21 14.89 -8.26
C LEU A 193 13.61 16.28 -7.72
N GLN A 194 13.12 16.69 -6.54
CA GLN A 194 13.46 17.97 -5.91
C GLN A 194 14.82 17.94 -5.20
N SER A 195 15.32 16.74 -4.84
CA SER A 195 16.64 16.59 -4.24
C SER A 195 17.78 17.07 -5.15
N ASP A 196 17.53 17.10 -6.47
CA ASP A 196 18.51 17.51 -7.46
C ASP A 196 18.17 18.86 -8.08
N LYS A 197 19.12 19.80 -8.00
CA LYS A 197 18.93 21.17 -8.49
C LYS A 197 18.76 21.25 -10.01
N GLU A 198 19.48 20.44 -10.79
CA GLU A 198 19.43 20.49 -12.26
C GLU A 198 18.14 19.89 -12.79
N LEU A 199 17.68 18.77 -12.20
CA LEU A 199 16.39 18.16 -12.57
C LEU A 199 15.21 19.00 -12.11
N ASN A 200 15.26 19.59 -10.91
CA ASN A 200 14.19 20.43 -10.39
C ASN A 200 13.97 21.69 -11.24
N GLU A 201 15.05 22.35 -11.70
CA GLU A 201 14.95 23.52 -12.58
C GLU A 201 14.44 23.13 -13.99
N ALA A 202 14.81 21.94 -14.49
CA ALA A 202 14.39 21.46 -15.82
C ALA A 202 12.94 20.94 -15.87
N LEU A 203 12.37 20.56 -14.72
CA LEU A 203 11.05 19.93 -14.57
C LEU A 203 10.12 20.73 -13.64
N GLU A 204 10.41 22.01 -13.38
CA GLU A 204 9.70 22.82 -12.37
C GLU A 204 8.19 22.86 -12.62
N GLU A 205 7.78 23.04 -13.88
CA GLU A 205 6.38 23.12 -14.28
C GLU A 205 5.67 21.77 -14.04
N GLU A 206 6.25 20.67 -14.51
CA GLU A 206 5.69 19.33 -14.38
C GLU A 206 5.67 18.84 -12.92
N LEU A 207 6.65 19.24 -12.10
CA LEU A 207 6.68 18.96 -10.66
C LEU A 207 5.63 19.76 -9.90
N ALA A 208 5.45 21.04 -10.22
CA ALA A 208 4.41 21.87 -9.64
C ALA A 208 3.01 21.36 -9.99
N GLU A 209 2.81 20.91 -11.23
CA GLU A 209 1.57 20.26 -11.63
C GLU A 209 1.35 18.94 -10.89
N LEU A 210 2.37 18.11 -10.72
CA LEU A 210 2.26 16.85 -9.98
C LEU A 210 1.87 17.11 -8.51
N ALA A 211 2.53 18.06 -7.84
CA ALA A 211 2.23 18.48 -6.47
C ALA A 211 0.82 19.08 -6.32
N ALA A 212 0.32 19.81 -7.31
CA ALA A 212 -1.06 20.32 -7.29
C ALA A 212 -2.12 19.19 -7.31
N THR A 213 -1.75 17.98 -7.69
CA THR A 213 -2.65 16.81 -7.72
C THR A 213 -3.02 16.35 -6.31
N THR A 214 -2.12 16.48 -5.33
CA THR A 214 -2.38 16.10 -3.93
C THR A 214 -3.14 17.18 -3.16
N GLN A 215 -3.06 18.45 -3.58
CA GLN A 215 -3.75 19.57 -2.91
C GLN A 215 -5.26 19.64 -3.19
N ASN A 216 -5.75 18.99 -4.25
CA ASN A 216 -7.16 18.98 -4.62
C ASN A 216 -7.96 17.94 -3.80
N ASN A 217 -8.24 18.28 -2.53
CA ASN A 217 -8.96 17.45 -1.55
C ASN A 217 -10.39 17.01 -1.97
N LEU A 218 -10.96 17.65 -3.00
CA LEU A 218 -12.33 17.45 -3.50
C LEU A 218 -12.44 16.39 -4.61
N ALA A 219 -11.31 15.89 -5.14
CA ALA A 219 -11.32 14.94 -6.26
C ALA A 219 -11.56 13.49 -5.80
N ASP A 220 -12.40 12.75 -6.53
CA ASP A 220 -12.61 11.31 -6.34
C ASP A 220 -11.26 10.55 -6.44
N PRO A 221 -10.95 9.54 -5.59
CA PRO A 221 -9.64 8.89 -5.58
C PRO A 221 -9.21 8.31 -6.93
N GLU A 222 -10.16 7.80 -7.72
CA GLU A 222 -9.89 7.31 -9.08
C GLU A 222 -9.48 8.44 -10.03
N THR A 223 -10.10 9.62 -9.90
CA THR A 223 -9.71 10.79 -10.71
C THR A 223 -8.32 11.31 -10.33
N MET A 224 -8.02 11.37 -9.03
CA MET A 224 -6.69 11.75 -8.52
C MET A 224 -5.62 10.76 -8.98
N ARG A 225 -5.90 9.46 -8.90
CA ARG A 225 -5.03 8.38 -9.38
C ARG A 225 -4.76 8.50 -10.89
N ARG A 226 -5.81 8.70 -11.70
CA ARG A 226 -5.68 8.82 -13.15
C ARG A 226 -4.86 10.05 -13.55
N ASP A 227 -5.11 11.19 -12.90
CA ASP A 227 -4.40 12.43 -13.17
C ASP A 227 -2.92 12.34 -12.73
N ALA A 228 -2.65 11.71 -11.58
CA ALA A 228 -1.30 11.43 -11.12
C ALA A 228 -0.55 10.47 -12.05
N LEU A 229 -1.17 9.36 -12.49
CA LEU A 229 -0.58 8.44 -13.47
C LEU A 229 -0.28 9.12 -14.80
N ARG A 230 -1.17 10.00 -15.27
CA ARG A 230 -0.96 10.78 -16.49
C ARG A 230 0.25 11.71 -16.34
N LYS A 231 0.31 12.50 -15.27
CA LYS A 231 1.43 13.42 -15.01
C LYS A 231 2.75 12.70 -14.79
N MET A 232 2.74 11.55 -14.10
CA MET A 232 3.93 10.69 -13.99
C MET A 232 4.37 10.13 -15.34
N THR A 233 3.43 9.83 -16.25
CA THR A 233 3.74 9.40 -17.62
C THR A 233 4.34 10.54 -18.45
N ASP A 234 3.79 11.75 -18.32
CA ASP A 234 4.32 12.95 -18.98
C ASP A 234 5.73 13.28 -18.46
N LEU A 235 5.96 13.18 -17.14
CA LEU A 235 7.29 13.28 -16.52
C LEU A 235 8.26 12.20 -17.03
N GLN A 236 7.83 10.94 -17.10
CA GLN A 236 8.66 9.86 -17.68
C GLN A 236 9.03 10.16 -19.13
N LYS A 237 8.10 10.67 -19.92
CA LYS A 237 8.34 11.05 -21.32
C LYS A 237 9.35 12.19 -21.40
N ARG A 238 9.24 13.20 -20.53
CA ARG A 238 10.18 14.32 -20.50
C ARG A 238 11.58 13.90 -20.05
N LEU A 239 11.67 13.03 -19.05
CA LEU A 239 12.93 12.38 -18.64
C LEU A 239 13.52 11.56 -19.80
N ASP A 240 12.68 10.84 -20.55
CA ASP A 240 13.13 10.09 -21.74
C ASP A 240 13.62 11.00 -22.87
N GLU A 241 12.96 12.12 -23.11
CA GLU A 241 13.40 13.12 -24.08
C GLU A 241 14.76 13.70 -23.67
N MET A 242 14.98 13.99 -22.38
CA MET A 242 16.28 14.45 -21.87
C MET A 242 17.37 13.38 -21.95
N LEU A 243 17.03 12.10 -21.69
CA LEU A 243 17.94 10.97 -21.84
C LEU A 243 18.25 10.63 -23.31
N GLN A 244 17.37 11.03 -24.24
CA GLN A 244 17.55 10.87 -25.68
C GLN A 244 18.08 12.14 -26.36
N ASP A 245 18.36 13.20 -25.59
CA ASP A 245 18.93 14.43 -26.13
C ASP A 245 20.28 14.17 -26.81
N GLU A 246 20.64 15.08 -27.74
CA GLU A 246 21.87 15.02 -28.53
C GLU A 246 23.11 14.79 -27.66
N ASN A 247 23.18 15.44 -26.50
CA ASN A 247 24.31 15.34 -25.58
C ASN A 247 24.38 13.99 -24.86
N ALA A 248 23.24 13.45 -24.43
CA ALA A 248 23.16 12.14 -23.76
C ALA A 248 23.53 11.00 -24.72
N LEU A 249 23.09 11.09 -25.98
CA LEU A 249 23.48 10.16 -27.05
C LEU A 249 24.99 10.27 -27.36
N ALA A 250 25.54 11.50 -27.37
CA ALA A 250 26.98 11.70 -27.56
C ALA A 250 27.80 11.06 -26.43
N PHE A 251 27.33 11.20 -25.19
CA PHE A 251 27.94 10.58 -24.02
C PHE A 251 27.90 9.05 -24.06
N GLU A 252 26.78 8.45 -24.48
CA GLU A 252 26.69 6.99 -24.63
C GLU A 252 27.63 6.44 -25.70
N GLU A 253 27.72 7.11 -26.84
CA GLU A 253 28.69 6.74 -27.86
C GLU A 253 30.14 6.91 -27.37
N MET A 254 30.40 7.95 -26.57
CA MET A 254 31.70 8.15 -25.94
C MET A 254 32.05 7.00 -24.99
N LEU A 255 31.14 6.60 -24.09
CA LEU A 255 31.31 5.43 -23.21
C LEU A 255 31.62 4.15 -24.01
N ARG A 256 30.86 3.91 -25.09
CA ARG A 256 31.06 2.75 -25.97
C ARG A 256 32.44 2.73 -26.64
N ARG A 257 33.01 3.91 -26.94
CA ARG A 257 34.38 4.03 -27.45
C ARG A 257 35.41 3.81 -26.36
N MET A 258 35.22 4.38 -25.17
CA MET A 258 36.13 4.17 -24.05
C MET A 258 36.26 2.69 -23.68
N GLN A 259 35.17 1.92 -23.77
CA GLN A 259 35.19 0.47 -23.57
C GLN A 259 36.13 -0.28 -24.54
N GLN A 260 36.40 0.29 -25.72
CA GLN A 260 37.31 -0.25 -26.73
C GLN A 260 38.78 0.09 -26.48
N LEU A 261 39.09 0.92 -25.47
CA LEU A 261 40.47 1.19 -25.07
C LEU A 261 41.18 -0.09 -24.64
N LYS A 262 42.44 -0.21 -25.08
CA LYS A 262 43.32 -1.33 -24.70
C LYS A 262 44.06 -0.96 -23.43
N LEU A 263 43.90 -1.80 -22.41
CA LEU A 263 44.66 -1.70 -21.17
C LEU A 263 46.11 -2.14 -21.40
N PRO A 264 47.11 -1.30 -21.12
CA PRO A 264 48.51 -1.72 -21.13
C PRO A 264 48.79 -2.70 -19.98
N LYS A 265 49.79 -3.59 -20.14
CA LYS A 265 50.13 -4.64 -19.17
C LYS A 265 50.74 -4.09 -17.86
N SER A 266 51.38 -2.93 -17.94
CA SER A 266 52.04 -2.26 -16.82
C SER A 266 52.24 -0.79 -17.20
N GLY A 267 52.12 0.11 -16.23
CA GLY A 267 52.33 1.54 -16.46
C GLY A 267 51.55 2.42 -15.49
N ASN A 268 51.99 3.67 -15.34
CA ASN A 268 51.35 4.64 -14.46
C ASN A 268 49.98 5.09 -14.99
N THR A 269 49.72 4.93 -16.30
CA THR A 269 48.44 5.29 -16.93
C THR A 269 47.37 4.19 -16.83
N VAL A 270 47.70 2.99 -16.34
CA VAL A 270 46.76 1.85 -16.24
C VAL A 270 45.51 2.19 -15.41
N PRO A 271 45.59 2.81 -14.21
CA PRO A 271 44.42 3.16 -13.41
C PRO A 271 43.48 4.13 -14.13
N MET A 272 44.04 5.13 -14.81
CA MET A 272 43.28 6.09 -15.61
C MET A 272 42.56 5.40 -16.78
N ILE A 273 43.26 4.57 -17.56
CA ILE A 273 42.68 3.85 -18.71
C ILE A 273 41.60 2.86 -18.24
N ALA A 274 41.81 2.20 -17.11
CA ALA A 274 40.81 1.33 -16.49
C ALA A 274 39.57 2.12 -16.07
N ALA A 275 39.74 3.29 -15.45
CA ALA A 275 38.66 4.17 -15.06
C ALA A 275 37.86 4.66 -16.29
N LEU A 276 38.54 5.11 -17.35
CA LEU A 276 37.91 5.51 -18.61
C LEU A 276 37.11 4.35 -19.23
N LYS A 277 37.72 3.17 -19.35
CA LYS A 277 37.08 1.98 -19.93
C LYS A 277 35.83 1.55 -19.16
N ASN A 278 35.86 1.70 -17.84
CA ASN A 278 34.75 1.37 -16.95
C ASN A 278 33.72 2.51 -16.83
N GLY A 279 33.93 3.64 -17.51
CA GLY A 279 33.07 4.82 -17.41
C GLY A 279 33.10 5.49 -16.03
N ASN A 280 34.16 5.33 -15.24
CA ASN A 280 34.32 6.04 -13.96
C ASN A 280 35.15 7.32 -14.19
N PHE A 281 34.48 8.39 -14.62
CA PHE A 281 35.17 9.63 -15.00
C PHE A 281 35.75 10.38 -13.80
N ASP A 282 35.19 10.21 -12.61
CA ASP A 282 35.70 10.77 -11.36
C ASP A 282 37.08 10.23 -11.03
N LYS A 283 37.25 8.91 -11.11
CA LYS A 283 38.56 8.26 -10.92
C LYS A 283 39.49 8.62 -12.06
N ALA A 284 39.00 8.64 -13.30
CA ALA A 284 39.82 9.01 -14.45
C ALA A 284 40.39 10.44 -14.32
N LYS A 285 39.58 11.40 -13.86
CA LYS A 285 40.01 12.78 -13.58
C LYS A 285 41.07 12.83 -12.50
N LYS A 286 40.84 12.18 -11.35
CA LYS A 286 41.82 12.15 -10.24
C LYS A 286 43.15 11.52 -10.67
N GLU A 287 43.10 10.37 -11.35
CA GLU A 287 44.30 9.72 -11.87
C GLU A 287 44.99 10.61 -12.90
N PHE A 288 44.24 11.28 -13.79
CA PHE A 288 44.80 12.24 -14.74
C PHE A 288 45.49 13.42 -14.06
N ASP A 289 44.85 14.05 -13.06
CA ASP A 289 45.43 15.16 -12.30
C ASP A 289 46.73 14.71 -11.60
N THR A 290 46.77 13.51 -11.02
CA THR A 290 48.00 12.98 -10.42
C THR A 290 49.09 12.67 -11.44
N LEU A 291 48.73 12.29 -12.68
CA LEU A 291 49.68 12.08 -13.76
C LEU A 291 50.24 13.42 -14.26
N GLN A 292 49.38 14.44 -14.35
CA GLN A 292 49.79 15.79 -14.71
C GLN A 292 50.72 16.40 -13.64
N GLU A 293 50.39 16.29 -12.35
CA GLU A 293 51.27 16.73 -11.26
C GLU A 293 52.62 16.01 -11.31
N LYS A 294 52.63 14.70 -11.57
CA LYS A 294 53.87 13.93 -11.72
C LYS A 294 54.72 14.44 -12.89
N MET A 295 54.10 14.79 -14.02
CA MET A 295 54.77 15.35 -15.19
C MET A 295 55.32 16.77 -14.96
N GLU A 296 54.62 17.58 -14.17
CA GLU A 296 55.03 18.94 -13.80
C GLU A 296 56.09 18.95 -12.68
N SER A 297 56.06 17.96 -11.79
CA SER A 297 57.01 17.82 -10.69
C SER A 297 58.40 17.38 -11.15
N ALA A 298 59.45 18.01 -10.63
CA ALA A 298 60.84 17.64 -10.90
C ALA A 298 61.33 16.37 -10.17
N THR A 299 60.41 15.58 -9.58
CA THR A 299 60.72 14.42 -8.73
C THR A 299 60.79 13.10 -9.49
N LEU A 300 60.33 13.04 -10.74
CA LEU A 300 60.50 11.86 -11.60
C LEU A 300 61.93 11.76 -12.13
N THR A 301 62.46 10.54 -12.21
CA THR A 301 63.68 10.31 -12.98
C THR A 301 63.43 10.53 -14.47
N GLU A 302 64.45 10.97 -15.21
CA GLU A 302 64.37 11.18 -16.66
C GLU A 302 63.87 9.94 -17.44
N GLN A 303 64.11 8.74 -16.90
CA GLN A 303 63.63 7.48 -17.46
C GLN A 303 62.13 7.26 -17.21
N GLU A 304 61.65 7.53 -16.00
CA GLU A 304 60.22 7.39 -15.65
C GLU A 304 59.35 8.42 -16.37
N ARG A 305 59.88 9.64 -16.55
CA ARG A 305 59.23 10.68 -17.35
C ARG A 305 59.06 10.22 -18.79
N LYS A 306 60.12 9.80 -19.46
CA LYS A 306 60.06 9.30 -20.86
C LYS A 306 59.13 8.10 -21.05
N GLU A 307 59.03 7.22 -20.06
CA GLU A 307 58.10 6.09 -20.10
C GLU A 307 56.65 6.56 -19.96
N LEU A 308 56.38 7.53 -19.08
CA LEU A 308 55.06 8.14 -18.94
C LEU A 308 54.64 8.91 -20.19
N GLU A 309 55.55 9.66 -20.82
CA GLU A 309 55.33 10.35 -22.10
C GLU A 309 54.90 9.37 -23.19
N LYS A 310 55.62 8.25 -23.35
CA LYS A 310 55.26 7.19 -24.30
C LYS A 310 53.90 6.58 -24.01
N GLN A 311 53.55 6.38 -22.74
CA GLN A 311 52.26 5.82 -22.34
C GLN A 311 51.10 6.77 -22.63
N LEU A 312 51.30 8.08 -22.42
CA LEU A 312 50.32 9.12 -22.75
C LEU A 312 50.18 9.32 -24.26
N GLU A 313 51.27 9.25 -25.02
CA GLU A 313 51.25 9.32 -26.48
C GLU A 313 50.56 8.09 -27.09
N ALA A 314 50.84 6.89 -26.57
CA ALA A 314 50.13 5.67 -26.97
C ALA A 314 48.63 5.73 -26.64
N LEU A 315 48.25 6.36 -25.52
CA LEU A 315 46.85 6.59 -25.18
C LEU A 315 46.21 7.60 -26.14
N SER A 316 46.89 8.72 -26.42
CA SER A 316 46.44 9.70 -27.41
C SER A 316 46.21 9.07 -28.79
N GLU A 317 47.13 8.22 -29.25
CA GLU A 317 46.95 7.49 -30.51
C GLU A 317 45.72 6.58 -30.49
N GLN A 318 45.46 5.91 -29.37
CA GLN A 318 44.25 5.09 -29.22
C GLN A 318 42.98 5.96 -29.27
N LEU A 319 43.00 7.11 -28.61
CA LEU A 319 41.88 8.05 -28.60
C LEU A 319 41.63 8.67 -29.98
N ASN A 320 42.68 9.02 -30.74
CA ASN A 320 42.56 9.42 -32.15
C ASN A 320 42.00 8.29 -33.03
N LYS A 321 42.46 7.05 -32.84
CA LYS A 321 41.90 5.91 -33.59
C LYS A 321 40.41 5.68 -33.26
N LEU A 322 40.00 5.99 -32.04
CA LEU A 322 38.60 5.91 -31.61
C LEU A 322 37.76 7.10 -32.09
N SER A 323 38.33 8.30 -32.27
CA SER A 323 37.62 9.43 -32.88
C SER A 323 37.26 9.15 -34.34
N ASP A 324 38.10 8.41 -35.06
CA ASP A 324 37.84 7.96 -36.44
C ASP A 324 36.89 6.75 -36.54
N SER A 325 36.60 6.08 -35.42
CA SER A 325 35.77 4.87 -35.40
C SER A 325 34.28 5.21 -35.37
N ASN A 326 33.66 5.30 -36.55
CA ASN A 326 32.22 5.57 -36.69
C ASN A 326 31.37 4.30 -36.86
N LYS A 327 31.72 3.22 -36.14
CA LYS A 327 31.15 1.88 -36.35
C LYS A 327 29.63 1.80 -36.10
N SER A 328 29.13 2.47 -35.05
CA SER A 328 27.69 2.51 -34.72
C SER A 328 26.90 3.26 -35.80
N LEU A 329 27.35 4.47 -36.16
CA LEU A 329 26.76 5.24 -37.24
C LEU A 329 26.81 4.49 -38.59
N ALA A 330 27.95 3.86 -38.92
CA ALA A 330 28.10 3.06 -40.13
C ALA A 330 27.11 1.88 -40.19
N SER A 331 26.90 1.21 -39.05
CA SER A 331 25.90 0.15 -38.92
C SER A 331 24.47 0.67 -39.07
N ALA A 332 24.16 1.80 -38.44
CA ALA A 332 22.84 2.43 -38.52
C ALA A 332 22.52 2.93 -39.94
N LEU A 333 23.50 3.54 -40.63
CA LEU A 333 23.40 3.95 -42.03
C LEU A 333 23.19 2.74 -42.94
N SER A 334 23.93 1.64 -42.71
CA SER A 334 23.77 0.40 -43.48
C SER A 334 22.41 -0.24 -43.27
N ALA A 335 21.91 -0.28 -42.02
CA ALA A 335 20.58 -0.78 -41.70
C ALA A 335 19.47 0.07 -42.34
N ALA A 336 19.72 1.37 -42.52
CA ALA A 336 18.86 2.30 -43.25
C ALA A 336 19.02 2.21 -44.78
N GLY A 337 19.77 1.23 -45.29
CA GLY A 337 20.00 1.01 -46.72
C GLY A 337 20.95 2.02 -47.37
N MET A 338 21.74 2.75 -46.58
CA MET A 338 22.72 3.73 -47.05
C MET A 338 24.14 3.16 -46.99
N ASN A 339 25.06 3.79 -47.73
CA ASN A 339 26.46 3.39 -47.74
C ASN A 339 27.12 3.67 -46.38
N SER A 340 27.66 2.63 -45.73
CA SER A 340 28.36 2.71 -44.45
C SER A 340 29.60 3.61 -44.48
N ALA A 341 30.21 3.81 -45.65
CA ALA A 341 31.34 4.72 -45.84
C ALA A 341 30.98 6.19 -45.60
N LEU A 342 29.69 6.55 -45.69
CA LEU A 342 29.20 7.90 -45.40
C LEU A 342 29.48 8.28 -43.93
N ALA A 343 29.56 7.30 -43.02
CA ALA A 343 29.89 7.56 -41.63
C ALA A 343 31.22 8.29 -41.44
N LYS A 344 32.17 8.21 -42.39
CA LYS A 344 33.46 8.91 -42.33
C LYS A 344 33.38 10.40 -42.65
N ASN A 345 32.32 10.85 -43.30
CA ASN A 345 32.14 12.26 -43.65
C ASN A 345 30.76 12.72 -43.18
N ALA A 346 30.76 13.48 -42.10
CA ALA A 346 29.53 13.86 -41.44
C ALA A 346 28.64 14.79 -42.28
N GLU A 347 29.21 15.67 -43.12
CA GLU A 347 28.42 16.50 -44.04
C GLU A 347 27.79 15.66 -45.15
N ALA A 348 28.53 14.70 -45.70
CA ALA A 348 28.02 13.79 -46.71
C ALA A 348 26.93 12.87 -46.15
N ALA A 349 27.11 12.34 -44.93
CA ALA A 349 26.10 11.58 -44.22
C ALA A 349 24.84 12.44 -43.96
N GLY A 350 24.99 13.66 -43.46
CA GLY A 350 23.87 14.56 -43.20
C GLY A 350 23.06 14.89 -44.47
N LYS A 351 23.73 15.14 -45.60
CA LYS A 351 23.08 15.34 -46.90
C LYS A 351 22.40 14.08 -47.41
N ALA A 352 23.04 12.91 -47.27
CA ALA A 352 22.48 11.63 -47.67
C ALA A 352 21.22 11.29 -46.85
N ILE A 353 21.25 11.47 -45.53
CA ILE A 353 20.10 11.24 -44.64
C ILE A 353 18.93 12.16 -45.00
N LYS A 354 19.18 13.46 -45.23
CA LYS A 354 18.14 14.42 -45.63
C LYS A 354 17.49 14.05 -46.96
N ASN A 355 18.30 13.64 -47.93
CA ASN A 355 17.86 13.33 -49.30
C ASN A 355 17.36 11.89 -49.49
N ALA A 356 17.49 11.03 -48.49
CA ALA A 356 17.00 9.65 -48.54
C ALA A 356 15.48 9.61 -48.73
N LYS A 357 15.00 9.06 -49.85
CA LYS A 357 13.56 8.95 -50.15
C LYS A 357 12.90 7.74 -49.47
N ASN A 358 13.72 6.76 -49.08
CA ASN A 358 13.32 5.51 -48.45
C ASN A 358 13.15 5.61 -46.92
N LEU A 359 13.40 6.78 -46.32
CA LEU A 359 13.30 6.99 -44.88
C LEU A 359 12.14 7.92 -44.54
N ASN A 360 11.38 7.57 -43.50
CA ASN A 360 10.36 8.46 -42.95
C ASN A 360 11.00 9.63 -42.15
N ALA A 361 10.21 10.64 -41.81
CA ALA A 361 10.70 11.81 -41.08
C ALA A 361 11.37 11.46 -39.73
N ALA A 362 10.78 10.54 -38.96
CA ALA A 362 11.31 10.10 -37.67
C ALA A 362 12.66 9.36 -37.80
N GLN A 363 12.80 8.49 -38.80
CA GLN A 363 14.04 7.77 -39.09
C GLN A 363 15.15 8.73 -39.52
N LYS A 364 14.82 9.73 -40.35
CA LYS A 364 15.78 10.78 -40.73
C LYS A 364 16.25 11.58 -39.52
N GLN A 365 15.32 11.97 -38.65
CA GLN A 365 15.64 12.73 -37.45
C GLN A 365 16.57 11.94 -36.53
N LYS A 366 16.22 10.68 -36.22
CA LYS A 366 17.05 9.81 -35.38
C LYS A 366 18.46 9.58 -35.93
N LEU A 367 18.59 9.43 -37.25
CA LEU A 367 19.90 9.30 -37.90
C LEU A 367 20.71 10.60 -37.88
N LEU A 368 20.05 11.76 -37.99
CA LEU A 368 20.70 13.06 -37.85
C LEU A 368 21.15 13.31 -36.40
N GLU A 369 20.35 12.93 -35.42
CA GLU A 369 20.71 13.00 -33.99
C GLU A 369 21.91 12.10 -33.69
N MET A 370 21.89 10.84 -34.16
CA MET A 370 23.02 9.92 -34.03
C MET A 370 24.28 10.44 -34.73
N LEU A 371 24.14 11.05 -35.90
CA LEU A 371 25.24 11.67 -36.63
C LEU A 371 25.87 12.81 -35.81
N LYS A 372 25.06 13.69 -35.24
CA LYS A 372 25.56 14.80 -34.41
C LYS A 372 26.19 14.30 -33.11
N ALA A 373 25.56 13.34 -32.44
CA ALA A 373 26.10 12.67 -31.27
C ALA A 373 27.48 12.05 -31.56
N GLN A 374 27.61 11.39 -32.73
CA GLN A 374 28.89 10.87 -33.21
C GLN A 374 29.93 11.98 -33.40
N GLN A 375 29.55 13.10 -34.02
CA GLN A 375 30.46 14.25 -34.21
C GLN A 375 30.93 14.85 -32.89
N GLN A 376 30.03 15.00 -31.91
CA GLN A 376 30.37 15.50 -30.59
C GLN A 376 31.32 14.53 -29.86
N ALA A 377 31.04 13.23 -29.91
CA ALA A 377 31.92 12.20 -29.35
C ALA A 377 33.29 12.15 -30.06
N ASN A 378 33.37 12.37 -31.38
CA ASN A 378 34.64 12.49 -32.11
C ASN A 378 35.46 13.66 -31.58
N LYS A 379 34.85 14.85 -31.49
CA LYS A 379 35.52 16.05 -30.97
C LYS A 379 36.00 15.86 -29.54
N MET A 380 35.24 15.16 -28.70
CA MET A 380 35.64 14.88 -27.32
C MET A 380 36.83 13.92 -27.25
N CYS A 381 36.84 12.87 -28.08
CA CYS A 381 38.00 11.97 -28.22
C CYS A 381 39.24 12.70 -28.75
N GLU A 382 39.08 13.57 -29.74
CA GLU A 382 40.16 14.39 -30.32
C GLU A 382 40.76 15.33 -29.26
N LYS A 383 39.92 16.07 -28.53
CA LYS A 383 40.40 16.96 -27.47
C LYS A 383 41.08 16.22 -26.33
N MET A 384 40.55 15.08 -25.92
CA MET A 384 41.17 14.26 -24.88
C MET A 384 42.50 13.68 -25.36
N SER A 385 42.59 13.32 -26.64
CA SER A 385 43.82 12.90 -27.29
C SER A 385 44.86 14.03 -27.35
N GLU A 386 44.45 15.24 -27.73
CA GLU A 386 45.30 16.43 -27.75
C GLU A 386 45.79 16.78 -26.34
N GLY A 387 44.92 16.72 -25.33
CA GLY A 387 45.30 16.96 -23.95
C GLY A 387 46.24 15.90 -23.38
N CYS A 388 46.09 14.63 -23.78
CA CYS A 388 47.06 13.58 -23.46
C CYS A 388 48.44 13.86 -24.11
N LYS A 389 48.46 14.36 -25.36
CA LYS A 389 49.70 14.80 -26.03
C LYS A 389 50.34 16.01 -25.35
N GLN A 390 49.54 17.01 -24.97
CA GLN A 390 50.00 18.20 -24.26
C GLN A 390 50.62 17.81 -22.92
N CYS A 391 49.95 16.94 -22.17
CA CYS A 391 50.46 16.38 -20.93
C CYS A 391 51.76 15.58 -21.15
N ALA A 392 51.85 14.81 -22.23
CA ALA A 392 53.08 14.11 -22.62
C ALA A 392 54.23 15.09 -22.97
N SER A 393 53.95 16.26 -23.54
CA SER A 393 54.98 17.30 -23.76
C SER A 393 55.34 18.11 -22.51
N GLY A 394 54.70 17.85 -21.36
CA GLY A 394 54.88 18.61 -20.12
C GLY A 394 54.14 19.96 -20.11
N GLU A 395 53.17 20.16 -21.01
CA GLU A 395 52.23 21.28 -20.97
C GLU A 395 50.97 20.88 -20.17
N SER A 396 50.21 21.88 -19.71
CA SER A 396 49.02 21.61 -18.90
C SER A 396 47.93 20.89 -19.70
N GLY A 397 47.50 19.73 -19.20
CA GLY A 397 46.50 18.86 -19.82
C GLY A 397 45.05 19.34 -19.66
N MET A 398 44.83 20.64 -19.57
CA MET A 398 43.56 21.26 -19.14
C MET A 398 42.36 20.88 -20.04
N SER A 399 42.61 20.56 -21.31
CA SER A 399 41.63 20.06 -22.28
C SER A 399 41.15 18.62 -22.01
N THR A 400 41.91 17.82 -21.27
CA THR A 400 41.46 16.49 -20.83
C THR A 400 40.70 16.59 -19.52
N ALA A 401 41.18 17.41 -18.58
CA ALA A 401 40.50 17.62 -17.29
C ALA A 401 39.10 18.24 -17.45
N SER A 402 38.96 19.26 -18.30
CA SER A 402 37.66 19.91 -18.57
C SER A 402 36.65 18.97 -19.22
N GLU A 403 37.10 18.13 -20.15
CA GLU A 403 36.27 17.15 -20.86
C GLU A 403 35.86 16.00 -19.93
N LEU A 404 36.76 15.54 -19.04
CA LEU A 404 36.44 14.56 -18.00
C LEU A 404 35.41 15.07 -16.99
N GLU A 405 35.49 16.35 -16.62
CA GLU A 405 34.51 16.99 -15.73
C GLU A 405 33.12 17.09 -16.38
N LYS A 406 33.04 17.45 -17.67
CA LYS A 406 31.78 17.41 -18.42
C LYS A 406 31.18 16.01 -18.48
N MET A 407 32.02 14.99 -18.70
CA MET A 407 31.59 13.60 -18.73
C MET A 407 31.11 13.11 -17.36
N GLN A 408 31.77 13.52 -16.28
CA GLN A 408 31.33 13.26 -14.90
C GLN A 408 29.95 13.90 -14.63
N ALA A 409 29.77 15.18 -14.97
CA ALA A 409 28.49 15.86 -14.79
C ALA A 409 27.37 15.16 -15.58
N MET A 410 27.63 14.80 -16.84
CA MET A 410 26.67 14.09 -17.67
C MET A 410 26.37 12.67 -17.18
N GLN A 411 27.36 11.96 -16.63
CA GLN A 411 27.15 10.65 -16.01
C GLN A 411 26.22 10.75 -14.80
N ASN A 412 26.47 11.75 -13.93
CA ASN A 412 25.66 11.98 -12.75
C ASN A 412 24.24 12.36 -13.14
N PHE A 413 24.07 13.26 -14.12
CA PHE A 413 22.77 13.62 -14.66
C PHE A 413 22.03 12.41 -15.21
N LYS A 414 22.66 11.60 -16.08
CA LYS A 414 22.03 10.40 -16.67
C LYS A 414 21.62 9.40 -15.59
N THR A 415 22.50 9.13 -14.63
CA THR A 415 22.21 8.20 -13.52
C THR A 415 21.01 8.68 -12.70
N LYS A 416 20.97 9.99 -12.37
CA LYS A 416 19.87 10.58 -11.61
C LYS A 416 18.56 10.61 -12.40
N ALA A 417 18.61 10.96 -13.68
CA ALA A 417 17.45 10.94 -14.57
C ALA A 417 16.89 9.51 -14.75
N GLU A 418 17.75 8.50 -14.84
CA GLU A 418 17.34 7.08 -14.87
C GLU A 418 16.72 6.62 -13.54
N MET A 419 17.30 7.03 -12.40
CA MET A 419 16.73 6.76 -11.07
C MET A 419 15.36 7.43 -10.90
N ALA A 420 15.22 8.70 -11.28
CA ALA A 420 13.96 9.42 -11.26
C ALA A 420 12.92 8.77 -12.18
N LYS A 421 13.32 8.34 -13.38
CA LYS A 421 12.44 7.58 -14.29
C LYS A 421 11.98 6.27 -13.65
N SER A 422 12.89 5.56 -12.99
CA SER A 422 12.55 4.33 -12.26
C SER A 422 11.60 4.60 -11.09
N ALA A 423 11.79 5.69 -10.34
CA ALA A 423 10.90 6.12 -9.27
C ALA A 423 9.50 6.42 -9.80
N CYS A 424 9.39 7.18 -10.90
CA CYS A 424 8.10 7.42 -11.57
C CYS A 424 7.43 6.12 -12.04
N LYS A 425 8.21 5.14 -12.54
CA LYS A 425 7.67 3.84 -12.97
C LYS A 425 7.21 3.00 -11.79
N GLN A 426 7.95 3.01 -10.69
CA GLN A 426 7.61 2.30 -9.47
C GLN A 426 6.37 2.90 -8.79
N ALA A 427 6.30 4.22 -8.68
CA ALA A 427 5.13 4.93 -8.20
C ALA A 427 3.90 4.61 -9.07
N GLY A 428 4.04 4.66 -10.41
CA GLY A 428 2.98 4.27 -11.32
C GLY A 428 2.54 2.80 -11.17
N ALA A 429 3.47 1.87 -10.90
CA ALA A 429 3.16 0.46 -10.65
C ALA A 429 2.46 0.24 -9.31
N ASN A 430 2.91 0.90 -8.25
CA ASN A 430 2.30 0.86 -6.90
C ASN A 430 0.88 1.41 -6.94
N MET A 431 0.67 2.44 -7.75
CA MET A 431 -0.67 2.91 -8.07
C MET A 431 -1.39 1.79 -8.83
N CYS A 432 -0.98 1.40 -10.04
CA CYS A 432 -1.68 0.41 -10.89
C CYS A 432 -1.99 -0.97 -10.27
N ALA A 433 -1.38 -1.38 -9.16
CA ALA A 433 -1.74 -2.58 -8.41
C ALA A 433 -3.19 -2.50 -7.90
N THR A 434 -4.12 -3.13 -8.63
CA THR A 434 -5.56 -3.21 -8.33
C THR A 434 -5.92 -4.26 -7.27
N GLY A 435 -4.96 -4.64 -6.43
CA GLY A 435 -5.22 -5.36 -5.19
C GLY A 435 -4.65 -4.52 -4.06
N GLY A 436 -5.50 -3.94 -3.23
CA GLY A 436 -5.05 -3.26 -2.02
C GLY A 436 -4.08 -4.16 -1.26
N GLU A 437 -3.11 -3.55 -0.56
CA GLU A 437 -2.16 -4.29 0.27
C GLU A 437 -2.92 -5.17 1.27
N GLY A 438 -3.06 -6.44 0.93
CA GLY A 438 -3.52 -7.45 1.86
C GLY A 438 -2.45 -7.57 2.93
N LYS A 439 -2.68 -6.97 4.10
CA LYS A 439 -2.00 -7.35 5.34
C LYS A 439 -2.43 -8.78 5.68
N GLY A 440 -1.84 -9.74 4.98
CA GLY A 440 -1.89 -11.15 5.33
C GLY A 440 -1.07 -11.37 6.59
N ASN A 441 -1.70 -11.25 7.76
CA ASN A 441 -1.20 -11.94 8.93
C ASN A 441 -1.28 -13.43 8.59
N GLY A 442 -0.14 -14.07 8.36
CA GLY A 442 -0.02 -15.49 8.07
C GLY A 442 -0.61 -16.31 9.22
N GLY A 443 -1.90 -16.56 9.14
CA GLY A 443 -2.64 -17.51 9.97
C GLY A 443 -3.13 -18.62 9.06
N SER A 444 -2.71 -19.85 9.35
CA SER A 444 -3.25 -21.05 8.72
C SER A 444 -4.73 -21.17 9.05
N ASN A 445 -5.61 -20.81 8.11
CA ASN A 445 -7.01 -21.19 8.21
C ASN A 445 -7.12 -22.72 8.03
N PRO A 446 -7.87 -23.42 8.88
CA PRO A 446 -8.24 -24.81 8.61
C PRO A 446 -9.17 -24.83 7.40
N THR A 447 -8.65 -25.27 6.26
CA THR A 447 -9.47 -25.60 5.09
C THR A 447 -10.30 -26.83 5.43
N THR A 448 -11.61 -26.67 5.50
CA THR A 448 -12.56 -27.79 5.49
C THR A 448 -12.89 -28.08 4.02
N GLU A 449 -12.71 -29.32 3.61
CA GLU A 449 -13.08 -29.76 2.26
C GLU A 449 -14.60 -29.64 2.10
N THR A 450 -15.05 -28.81 1.15
CA THR A 450 -16.44 -28.79 0.70
C THR A 450 -16.63 -29.82 -0.41
N GLU A 451 -17.76 -30.52 -0.41
CA GLU A 451 -18.11 -31.61 -1.34
C GLU A 451 -18.26 -31.21 -2.83
N SER A 452 -17.95 -29.96 -3.19
CA SER A 452 -18.05 -29.48 -4.57
C SER A 452 -16.67 -29.11 -5.13
N THR A 453 -16.23 -29.89 -6.13
CA THR A 453 -15.06 -29.60 -6.95
C THR A 453 -15.46 -28.64 -8.08
N MET A 454 -14.74 -27.53 -8.26
CA MET A 454 -14.86 -26.73 -9.47
C MET A 454 -14.08 -27.40 -10.59
N VAL A 455 -14.77 -27.79 -11.66
CA VAL A 455 -14.15 -28.33 -12.88
C VAL A 455 -13.84 -27.16 -13.80
N ALA A 456 -12.56 -26.98 -14.14
CA ALA A 456 -12.15 -25.99 -15.14
C ALA A 456 -12.57 -26.48 -16.52
N GLN A 457 -13.73 -26.00 -17.02
CA GLN A 457 -14.20 -26.31 -18.35
C GLN A 457 -13.73 -25.23 -19.33
N ARG A 458 -12.82 -25.59 -20.23
CA ARG A 458 -12.28 -24.68 -21.24
C ARG A 458 -13.14 -24.77 -22.50
N THR A 459 -13.90 -23.72 -22.80
CA THR A 459 -14.72 -23.65 -24.02
C THR A 459 -13.82 -23.57 -25.24
N ALA A 460 -14.10 -24.37 -26.28
CA ALA A 460 -13.33 -24.36 -27.52
C ALA A 460 -13.47 -23.00 -28.22
N VAL A 461 -12.38 -22.25 -28.32
CA VAL A 461 -12.31 -21.00 -29.08
C VAL A 461 -11.47 -21.26 -30.33
N SER A 462 -12.05 -21.02 -31.51
CA SER A 462 -11.33 -21.05 -32.78
C SER A 462 -10.33 -19.90 -32.78
N THR A 463 -9.04 -20.24 -32.68
CA THR A 463 -7.93 -19.29 -32.78
C THR A 463 -7.59 -19.11 -34.26
N LEU A 464 -7.88 -17.93 -34.81
CA LEU A 464 -7.41 -17.55 -36.14
C LEU A 464 -5.91 -17.23 -36.08
N ASP A 465 -5.18 -17.59 -37.14
CA ASP A 465 -3.74 -17.32 -37.28
C ASP A 465 -3.42 -15.82 -37.20
N GLY A 466 -3.10 -15.37 -35.99
CA GLY A 466 -2.67 -14.01 -35.69
C GLY A 466 -1.49 -14.04 -34.73
N THR A 467 -0.63 -13.02 -34.81
CA THR A 467 0.56 -12.88 -33.96
C THR A 467 0.19 -13.02 -32.49
N ILE A 468 0.81 -13.98 -31.80
CA ILE A 468 0.61 -14.24 -30.36
C ILE A 468 0.91 -12.96 -29.58
N ILE A 469 -0.14 -12.36 -29.01
CA ILE A 469 -0.06 -11.06 -28.32
C ILE A 469 0.41 -11.21 -26.86
N ALA A 470 0.38 -12.41 -26.29
CA ALA A 470 0.93 -12.71 -24.97
C ALA A 470 1.23 -14.20 -24.78
N LYS A 471 2.32 -14.52 -24.08
CA LYS A 471 2.59 -15.84 -23.50
C LYS A 471 2.76 -15.66 -21.99
N GLN A 472 2.05 -16.46 -21.20
CA GLN A 472 2.18 -16.47 -19.75
C GLN A 472 2.61 -17.87 -19.32
N LEU A 473 3.73 -17.96 -18.61
CA LEU A 473 4.18 -19.19 -17.96
C LEU A 473 3.31 -19.41 -16.73
N PHE A 474 2.67 -20.58 -16.65
CA PHE A 474 1.99 -21.03 -15.45
C PHE A 474 2.93 -21.96 -14.69
N GLU A 475 3.15 -21.68 -13.41
CA GLU A 475 4.01 -22.48 -12.54
C GLU A 475 3.10 -23.17 -11.51
N GLY A 476 2.71 -24.42 -11.82
CA GLY A 476 1.90 -25.22 -10.91
C GLY A 476 1.26 -26.45 -11.55
N GLY A 477 1.62 -27.63 -11.03
CA GLY A 477 0.77 -28.82 -11.02
C GLY A 477 0.68 -29.61 -12.33
N MET A 478 1.41 -30.73 -12.37
CA MET A 478 1.29 -31.90 -13.26
C MET A 478 0.44 -31.69 -14.53
N LEU A 479 1.12 -31.55 -15.67
CA LEU A 479 0.59 -32.03 -16.94
C LEU A 479 0.02 -33.43 -16.70
N THR A 480 -1.29 -33.58 -16.80
CA THR A 480 -1.92 -34.90 -16.83
C THR A 480 -1.20 -35.72 -17.89
N ALA A 481 -0.67 -36.87 -17.48
CA ALA A 481 0.04 -37.80 -18.37
C ALA A 481 -0.89 -38.18 -19.52
N GLY A 482 -0.78 -37.47 -20.64
CA GLY A 482 -1.73 -37.56 -21.76
C GLY A 482 -1.63 -36.41 -22.78
N GLU A 483 -1.15 -35.22 -22.40
CA GLU A 483 -1.18 -34.05 -23.29
C GLU A 483 0.21 -33.56 -23.76
N SER A 484 0.88 -34.37 -24.60
CA SER A 484 1.92 -33.84 -25.50
C SER A 484 1.58 -34.23 -26.94
N THR A 485 0.36 -33.95 -27.37
CA THR A 485 -0.07 -34.10 -28.76
C THR A 485 0.28 -32.89 -29.60
N SER A 486 0.65 -31.74 -29.02
CA SER A 486 0.97 -30.52 -29.78
C SER A 486 2.22 -30.69 -30.63
N GLU A 487 3.28 -31.29 -30.09
CA GLU A 487 4.53 -31.51 -30.84
C GLU A 487 4.34 -32.56 -31.95
N VAL A 488 3.57 -33.62 -31.68
CA VAL A 488 3.22 -34.63 -32.70
C VAL A 488 2.31 -34.03 -33.77
N LYS A 489 1.32 -33.21 -33.40
CA LYS A 489 0.42 -32.55 -34.34
C LYS A 489 1.16 -31.54 -35.22
N ASP A 490 2.06 -30.73 -34.64
CA ASP A 490 2.87 -29.78 -35.38
C ASP A 490 3.81 -30.50 -36.37
N THR A 491 4.41 -31.63 -35.97
CA THR A 491 5.23 -32.43 -36.88
C THR A 491 4.43 -33.10 -38.00
N VAL A 492 3.23 -33.63 -37.70
CA VAL A 492 2.34 -34.22 -38.72
C VAL A 492 1.85 -33.17 -39.72
N LEU A 493 1.46 -31.98 -39.24
CA LEU A 493 1.05 -30.85 -40.10
C LEU A 493 2.20 -30.34 -40.98
N ALA A 494 3.40 -30.19 -40.42
CA ALA A 494 4.58 -29.79 -41.19
C ALA A 494 4.92 -30.80 -42.29
N GLN A 495 4.85 -32.10 -41.99
CA GLN A 495 5.09 -33.17 -42.97
C GLN A 495 4.00 -33.25 -44.03
N ARG A 496 2.74 -32.98 -43.67
CA ARG A 496 1.63 -32.89 -44.64
C ARG A 496 1.83 -31.74 -45.62
N ILE A 497 2.19 -30.55 -45.13
CA ILE A 497 2.46 -29.38 -45.99
C ILE A 497 3.63 -29.67 -46.93
N ALA A 498 4.70 -30.28 -46.42
CA ALA A 498 5.84 -30.69 -47.25
C ALA A 498 5.43 -31.74 -48.31
N ALA A 499 4.59 -32.71 -47.96
CA ALA A 499 4.07 -33.69 -48.90
C ALA A 499 3.14 -33.06 -49.95
N GLU A 500 2.28 -32.12 -49.57
CA GLU A 500 1.40 -31.39 -50.50
C GLU A 500 2.21 -30.47 -51.45
N GLN A 501 3.27 -29.83 -50.96
CA GLN A 501 4.22 -29.08 -51.80
C GLN A 501 4.97 -30.00 -52.77
N ALA A 502 5.49 -31.14 -52.31
CA ALA A 502 6.17 -32.11 -53.17
C ALA A 502 5.24 -32.78 -54.20
N ILE A 503 3.94 -32.89 -53.90
CA ILE A 503 2.89 -33.30 -54.86
C ILE A 503 2.66 -32.19 -55.90
N THR A 504 2.64 -30.92 -55.47
CA THR A 504 2.40 -29.75 -56.33
C THR A 504 3.57 -29.49 -57.27
N ASP A 505 4.79 -29.71 -56.81
CA ASP A 505 6.04 -29.52 -57.56
C ASP A 505 6.44 -30.75 -58.41
N GLU A 506 5.54 -31.76 -58.51
CA GLU A 506 5.72 -33.03 -59.25
C GLU A 506 6.99 -33.85 -58.89
N GLU A 507 7.62 -33.60 -57.73
CA GLU A 507 8.78 -34.37 -57.28
C GLU A 507 8.44 -35.84 -56.95
N ILE A 508 7.15 -36.13 -56.68
CA ILE A 508 6.67 -37.48 -56.36
C ILE A 508 5.85 -38.05 -57.52
N PRO A 509 6.10 -39.30 -57.96
CA PRO A 509 5.30 -39.95 -59.00
C PRO A 509 3.80 -40.02 -58.64
N ARG A 510 2.92 -39.66 -59.60
CA ARG A 510 1.45 -39.55 -59.41
C ARG A 510 0.79 -40.75 -58.74
N LYS A 511 1.33 -41.95 -58.94
CA LYS A 511 0.85 -43.21 -58.31
C LYS A 511 0.88 -43.19 -56.77
N TYR A 512 1.64 -42.30 -56.13
CA TYR A 512 1.76 -42.23 -54.67
C TYR A 512 1.02 -41.04 -54.05
N HIS A 513 0.42 -40.16 -54.87
CA HIS A 513 -0.25 -38.95 -54.37
C HIS A 513 -1.44 -39.29 -53.48
N ASP A 514 -2.30 -40.22 -53.92
CA ASP A 514 -3.49 -40.62 -53.16
C ASP A 514 -3.12 -41.37 -51.87
N LEU A 515 -2.05 -42.17 -51.91
CA LEU A 515 -1.54 -42.90 -50.75
C LEU A 515 -1.02 -41.93 -49.67
N LEU A 516 -0.25 -40.91 -50.07
CA LEU A 516 0.30 -39.92 -49.14
C LEU A 516 -0.80 -39.05 -48.53
N ARG A 517 -1.78 -38.61 -49.33
CA ARG A 517 -2.94 -37.87 -48.82
C ARG A 517 -3.74 -38.69 -47.81
N HIS A 518 -3.95 -39.98 -48.09
CA HIS A 518 -4.69 -40.85 -47.18
C HIS A 518 -3.92 -41.13 -45.89
N TYR A 519 -2.61 -41.39 -45.99
CA TYR A 519 -1.75 -41.67 -44.83
C TYR A 519 -1.65 -40.48 -43.87
N PHE A 520 -1.35 -39.28 -44.39
CA PHE A 520 -1.23 -38.09 -43.54
C PHE A 520 -2.59 -37.58 -43.04
N GLY A 521 -3.67 -37.82 -43.78
CA GLY A 521 -5.03 -37.55 -43.31
C GLY A 521 -5.45 -38.43 -42.13
N GLN A 522 -5.18 -39.74 -42.18
CA GLN A 522 -5.44 -40.64 -41.05
C GLN A 522 -4.61 -40.30 -39.81
N LEU A 523 -3.34 -39.91 -40.00
CA LEU A 523 -2.47 -39.49 -38.90
C LEU A 523 -2.99 -38.23 -38.21
N GLU A 524 -3.53 -37.28 -38.96
CA GLU A 524 -4.13 -36.07 -38.39
C GLU A 524 -5.39 -36.38 -37.59
N GLU A 525 -6.29 -37.22 -38.12
CA GLU A 525 -7.51 -37.67 -37.43
C GLU A 525 -7.19 -38.39 -36.10
N MET A 526 -6.09 -39.14 -36.04
CA MET A 526 -5.60 -39.77 -34.80
C MET A 526 -4.98 -38.78 -33.79
N THR A 527 -4.61 -37.57 -34.23
CA THR A 527 -4.07 -36.51 -33.35
C THR A 527 -5.14 -35.54 -32.87
N GLU A 528 -6.38 -35.65 -33.35
CA GLU A 528 -7.51 -34.90 -32.83
C GLU A 528 -8.03 -35.53 -31.53
N PRO A 529 -8.37 -34.73 -30.51
CA PRO A 529 -8.90 -35.25 -29.26
C PRO A 529 -10.24 -35.94 -29.50
N SER A 530 -10.37 -37.19 -29.08
CA SER A 530 -11.61 -37.96 -29.23
C SER A 530 -12.77 -37.28 -28.50
N THR A 531 -13.69 -36.68 -29.26
CA THR A 531 -15.04 -36.34 -28.79
C THR A 531 -15.86 -37.63 -28.67
N ASN A 532 -15.57 -38.45 -27.66
CA ASN A 532 -16.52 -39.46 -27.21
C ASN A 532 -17.34 -38.83 -26.09
N ASP A 533 -18.43 -38.16 -26.49
CA ASP A 533 -19.59 -38.00 -25.61
C ASP A 533 -20.15 -39.40 -25.40
N ASP A 534 -19.78 -40.02 -24.27
CA ASP A 534 -20.54 -41.14 -23.73
C ASP A 534 -21.93 -40.60 -23.37
N THR A 535 -22.85 -40.78 -24.31
CA THR A 535 -24.28 -40.76 -24.05
C THR A 535 -24.57 -41.96 -23.18
N ASP A 536 -24.59 -41.73 -21.86
CA ASP A 536 -25.18 -42.65 -20.89
C ASP A 536 -26.60 -42.98 -21.34
N SER A 537 -26.75 -44.17 -21.89
CA SER A 537 -28.02 -44.87 -22.00
C SER A 537 -28.02 -45.94 -20.92
N ASN A 538 -28.76 -45.68 -19.84
CA ASN A 538 -29.24 -46.73 -18.95
C ASN A 538 -30.67 -46.37 -18.49
N ASP A 539 -31.54 -47.38 -18.65
CA ASP A 539 -32.93 -47.55 -18.22
C ASP A 539 -34.06 -46.73 -18.86
#